data_AF-F1L7H8-F1
#
_entry.id   AF-F1L7H8-F1
#
_cell.length_a   1.000
_cell.length_b   1.000
_cell.length_c   1.000
_cell.angle_alpha   90.00
_cell.angle_beta   90.00
_cell.angle_gamma   90.00
#
_symmetry.space_group_name_H-M   'P 1'
#
loop_
_entity.id
_entity.type
_entity.pdbx_description
1 polymer ?
#
loop_
_entity_poly.entity_id
_entity_poly.type
_entity_poly.pdbx_seq_one_letter_code
_entity_poly.pdbx_strand_id
1 'polypeptide(L)'
;MNLKEGLVAAQNMIASANDRPNVQKVVVVFTTKDELCSYQQQTMKKLEVKLTAADNNPCAVASRIIESGSILLTVGMKFDGALYFPQLNLGSQCFKLNFDEYFSYDFLNAMCKANCYCLQPYVQYKRDETCVEYGECLYVHQGSMSHDVAKDTCLDYQGTLVDVFSADKEAFITEIQTPHLVSGSWLALEATNGVYQWNGENITPNDYTNWAPSQPQMTNGNCVAFEPKRGWISKSCDDLFETSHFVCQKKSCDTLHYCDFKTFAAVKAKNNA
;
A
#
# COMPACT_ATOMS: atom_id res chain seq x y z
N MET A 1 -13.06 18.49 28.04
CA MET A 1 -12.15 17.40 27.67
C MET A 1 -11.10 17.99 26.76
N ASN A 2 -9.81 17.82 27.10
CA ASN A 2 -8.73 18.22 26.22
C ASN A 2 -8.52 17.12 25.16
N LEU A 3 -8.12 17.50 23.94
CA LEU A 3 -7.84 16.59 22.82
C LEU A 3 -6.92 15.42 23.21
N LYS A 4 -5.87 15.69 24.01
CA LYS A 4 -4.99 14.62 24.53
C LYS A 4 -5.75 13.55 25.30
N GLU A 5 -6.67 13.94 26.19
CA GLU A 5 -7.46 13.01 27.00
C GLU A 5 -8.37 12.15 26.11
N GLY A 6 -8.98 12.78 25.09
CA GLY A 6 -9.80 12.08 24.10
C GLY A 6 -9.01 11.05 23.29
N LEU A 7 -7.81 11.41 22.84
CA LEU A 7 -6.92 10.48 22.13
C LEU A 7 -6.44 9.33 23.03
N VAL A 8 -6.15 9.58 24.31
CA VAL A 8 -5.78 8.51 25.26
C VAL A 8 -6.95 7.56 25.48
N ALA A 9 -8.18 8.09 25.63
CA ALA A 9 -9.37 7.26 25.74
C ALA A 9 -9.57 6.39 24.49
N ALA A 10 -9.45 6.97 23.30
CA ALA A 10 -9.53 6.23 22.03
C ALA A 10 -8.45 5.15 21.91
N GLN A 11 -7.20 5.46 22.28
CA GLN A 11 -6.10 4.50 22.30
C GLN A 11 -6.42 3.30 23.23
N ASN A 12 -6.96 3.57 24.42
CA ASN A 12 -7.35 2.51 25.34
C ASN A 12 -8.48 1.64 24.79
N MET A 13 -9.45 2.23 24.08
CA MET A 13 -10.51 1.49 23.40
C MET A 13 -9.98 0.60 22.27
N ILE A 14 -8.99 1.08 21.50
CA ILE A 14 -8.31 0.29 20.46
C ILE A 14 -7.56 -0.88 21.09
N ALA A 15 -6.86 -0.65 22.20
CA ALA A 15 -6.05 -1.67 22.87
C ALA A 15 -6.92 -2.76 23.54
N SER A 16 -8.11 -2.41 24.04
CA SER A 16 -9.04 -3.37 24.64
C SER A 16 -9.91 -4.11 23.61
N ALA A 17 -9.98 -3.62 22.38
CA ALA A 17 -10.66 -4.28 21.27
C ALA A 17 -9.87 -5.50 20.75
N ASN A 18 -9.82 -6.55 21.57
CA ASN A 18 -9.21 -7.85 21.26
C ASN A 18 -10.05 -8.71 20.30
N ASP A 19 -11.28 -8.30 19.97
CA ASP A 19 -12.24 -9.15 19.27
C ASP A 19 -12.16 -9.07 17.73
N ARG A 20 -11.41 -8.11 17.17
CA ARG A 20 -11.33 -7.89 15.72
C ARG A 20 -9.92 -7.49 15.28
N PRO A 21 -8.95 -8.41 15.27
CA PRO A 21 -7.61 -8.16 14.70
C PRO A 21 -7.65 -7.90 13.19
N ASN A 22 -8.80 -8.22 12.57
CA ASN A 22 -8.97 -8.32 11.13
C ASN A 22 -9.60 -7.08 10.49
N VAL A 23 -9.71 -5.98 11.22
CA VAL A 23 -10.33 -4.74 10.73
C VAL A 23 -9.43 -3.55 11.00
N GLN A 24 -9.43 -2.60 10.07
CA GLN A 24 -8.79 -1.32 10.30
C GLN A 24 -9.55 -0.54 11.37
N LYS A 25 -8.81 -0.01 12.35
CA LYS A 25 -9.38 0.77 13.45
C LYS A 25 -9.28 2.24 13.09
N VAL A 26 -10.39 2.96 13.11
CA VAL A 26 -10.44 4.38 12.77
C VAL A 26 -10.86 5.20 14.00
N VAL A 27 -10.05 6.20 14.35
CA VAL A 27 -10.37 7.22 15.34
C VAL A 27 -10.73 8.50 14.59
N VAL A 28 -11.91 9.06 14.88
CA VAL A 28 -12.35 10.31 14.27
C VAL A 28 -12.27 11.43 15.30
N VAL A 29 -11.53 12.49 14.96
CA VAL A 29 -11.36 13.69 15.78
C VAL A 29 -12.01 14.87 15.09
N PHE A 30 -13.03 15.43 15.73
CA PHE A 30 -13.60 16.72 15.37
C PHE A 30 -12.96 17.81 16.23
N THR A 31 -12.47 18.89 15.60
CA THR A 31 -11.87 20.01 16.33
C THR A 31 -12.08 21.33 15.59
N THR A 32 -12.04 22.42 16.35
CA THR A 32 -12.11 23.80 15.88
C THR A 32 -10.82 24.57 16.14
N LYS A 33 -9.83 23.90 16.72
CA LYS A 33 -8.52 24.46 17.05
C LYS A 33 -7.47 23.91 16.11
N ASP A 34 -6.51 24.76 15.77
CA ASP A 34 -5.30 24.36 15.06
C ASP A 34 -4.52 23.34 15.90
N GLU A 35 -4.08 22.27 15.25
CA GLU A 35 -3.29 21.20 15.86
C GLU A 35 -2.14 20.87 14.92
N LEU A 36 -1.07 21.66 15.04
CA LEU A 36 0.08 21.63 14.17
C LEU A 36 1.17 20.71 14.75
N CYS A 37 1.03 19.40 14.55
CA CYS A 37 2.12 18.50 14.90
C CYS A 37 3.19 18.51 13.82
N SER A 38 4.44 18.69 14.24
CA SER A 38 5.61 18.48 13.41
C SER A 38 6.11 17.05 13.60
N TYR A 39 5.76 16.17 12.68
CA TYR A 39 6.36 14.85 12.60
C TYR A 39 7.67 14.99 11.82
N GLN A 40 8.82 14.69 12.44
CA GLN A 40 10.10 14.69 11.74
C GLN A 40 10.09 13.58 10.69
N GLN A 41 9.72 13.94 9.47
CA GLN A 41 9.85 13.06 8.32
C GLN A 41 11.34 12.94 7.98
N GLN A 42 11.82 11.69 7.99
CA GLN A 42 13.10 11.23 7.43
C GLN A 42 14.36 11.56 8.25
N THR A 43 15.16 10.51 8.48
CA THR A 43 16.50 10.45 9.11
C THR A 43 16.61 10.69 10.64
N MET A 44 16.62 9.55 11.34
CA MET A 44 17.36 9.25 12.59
C MET A 44 16.82 9.71 13.96
N LYS A 45 16.82 8.70 14.86
CA LYS A 45 16.61 8.69 16.32
C LYS A 45 15.20 8.99 16.82
N LYS A 46 14.58 7.92 17.36
CA LYS A 46 13.58 7.94 18.42
C LYS A 46 14.03 8.94 19.50
N LEU A 47 13.60 10.19 19.41
CA LEU A 47 13.72 11.12 20.52
C LEU A 47 12.72 10.63 21.56
N GLU A 48 13.23 9.99 22.61
CA GLU A 48 12.49 9.82 23.85
C GLU A 48 12.29 11.21 24.46
N VAL A 49 11.33 11.97 23.91
CA VAL A 49 10.83 13.17 24.56
C VAL A 49 10.17 12.69 25.84
N LYS A 50 10.83 12.93 26.98
CA LYS A 50 10.21 12.78 28.30
C LYS A 50 9.08 13.81 28.40
N LEU A 51 7.88 13.41 27.99
CA LEU A 51 6.66 14.16 28.22
C LEU A 51 6.50 14.30 29.73
N THR A 52 6.62 15.53 30.24
CA THR A 52 6.34 15.81 31.65
C THR A 52 4.82 15.69 31.86
N ALA A 53 4.38 15.41 33.09
CA ALA A 53 2.96 15.24 33.39
C ALA A 53 2.09 16.49 33.09
N ALA A 54 2.72 17.66 32.90
CA ALA A 54 2.09 18.91 32.50
C ALA A 54 1.94 19.08 30.97
N ASP A 55 2.53 18.18 30.17
CA ASP A 55 2.53 18.31 28.73
C ASP A 55 1.20 17.83 28.13
N ASN A 56 0.33 18.77 27.78
CA ASN A 56 -0.97 18.53 27.14
C ASN A 56 -0.86 18.24 25.64
N ASN A 57 0.35 18.02 25.11
CA ASN A 57 0.59 17.77 23.70
C ASN A 57 -0.12 16.49 23.18
N PRO A 58 -1.10 16.61 22.27
CA PRO A 58 -1.82 15.47 21.70
C PRO A 58 -1.00 14.70 20.65
N CYS A 59 0.06 15.30 20.08
CA CYS A 59 0.82 14.77 18.95
C CYS A 59 1.45 13.42 19.25
N ALA A 60 2.01 13.23 20.44
CA ALA A 60 2.65 11.96 20.81
C ALA A 60 1.63 10.81 20.94
N VAL A 61 0.40 11.10 21.37
CA VAL A 61 -0.66 10.09 21.44
C VAL A 61 -1.13 9.75 20.03
N ALA A 62 -1.33 10.77 19.19
CA ALA A 62 -1.66 10.59 17.79
C ALA A 62 -0.62 9.75 17.03
N SER A 63 0.68 10.03 17.18
CA SER A 63 1.75 9.22 16.58
C SER A 63 1.63 7.76 16.98
N ARG A 64 1.40 7.45 18.26
CA ARG A 64 1.26 6.05 18.70
C ARG A 64 0.03 5.36 18.13
N ILE A 65 -1.09 6.07 17.96
CA ILE A 65 -2.28 5.53 17.32
C ILE A 65 -1.95 5.18 15.86
N ILE A 66 -1.31 6.09 15.13
CA ILE A 66 -0.92 5.90 13.73
C ILE A 66 0.10 4.76 13.58
N GLU A 67 1.15 4.75 14.41
CA GLU A 67 2.19 3.71 14.42
C GLU A 67 1.67 2.32 14.80
N SER A 68 0.54 2.24 15.52
CA SER A 68 -0.13 0.97 15.80
C SER A 68 -0.83 0.36 14.59
N GLY A 69 -0.84 1.07 13.45
CA GLY A 69 -1.59 0.70 12.24
C GLY A 69 -3.04 1.16 12.27
N SER A 70 -3.45 1.99 13.24
CA SER A 70 -4.79 2.60 13.26
C SER A 70 -4.81 3.89 12.46
N ILE A 71 -5.98 4.24 11.92
CA ILE A 71 -6.20 5.47 11.16
C ILE A 71 -6.71 6.55 12.10
N LEU A 72 -6.08 7.72 12.08
CA LEU A 72 -6.55 8.91 12.78
C LEU A 72 -7.12 9.90 11.77
N LEU A 73 -8.44 9.88 11.60
CA LEU A 73 -9.17 10.83 10.76
C LEU A 73 -9.40 12.13 11.53
N THR A 74 -9.01 13.25 10.95
CA THR A 74 -9.25 14.58 11.52
C THR A 74 -10.28 15.35 10.71
N VAL A 75 -11.18 16.04 11.40
CA VAL A 75 -12.24 16.85 10.81
C VAL A 75 -12.20 18.25 11.41
N GLY A 76 -11.81 19.23 10.60
CA GLY A 76 -11.81 20.63 10.99
C GLY A 76 -13.21 21.22 10.90
N MET A 77 -13.71 21.82 11.98
CA MET A 77 -15.00 22.52 11.97
C MET A 77 -14.79 24.03 12.11
N LYS A 78 -15.65 24.80 11.43
CA LYS A 78 -15.78 26.24 11.63
C LYS A 78 -16.95 26.51 12.58
N PHE A 79 -16.77 27.45 13.51
CA PHE A 79 -17.89 28.06 14.23
C PHE A 79 -18.18 29.45 13.67
N ASP A 80 -19.36 29.96 13.97
CA ASP A 80 -19.87 31.22 13.44
C ASP A 80 -18.84 32.37 13.57
N GLY A 81 -18.60 33.06 12.46
CA GLY A 81 -17.57 34.11 12.33
C GLY A 81 -16.16 33.64 11.92
N ALA A 82 -15.87 32.34 11.88
CA ALA A 82 -14.56 31.84 11.44
C ALA A 82 -14.42 31.84 9.90
N LEU A 83 -13.40 32.54 9.38
CA LEU A 83 -13.13 32.61 7.94
C LEU A 83 -12.49 31.31 7.39
N TYR A 84 -11.70 30.62 8.20
CA TYR A 84 -10.88 29.48 7.78
C TYR A 84 -11.09 28.26 8.68
N PHE A 85 -10.92 27.06 8.10
CA PHE A 85 -10.90 25.81 8.87
C PHE A 85 -9.59 25.72 9.66
N PRO A 86 -9.58 25.02 10.81
CA PRO A 86 -8.36 24.84 11.56
C PRO A 86 -7.31 24.06 10.76
N GLN A 87 -6.05 24.41 10.94
CA GLN A 87 -4.94 23.68 10.38
C GLN A 87 -4.63 22.44 11.22
N LEU A 88 -4.94 21.26 10.68
CA LEU A 88 -4.75 19.97 11.34
C LEU A 88 -3.61 19.20 10.70
N ASN A 89 -2.50 19.04 11.42
CA ASN A 89 -1.39 18.17 11.06
C ASN A 89 -1.21 17.10 12.14
N LEU A 90 -2.31 16.56 12.67
CA LEU A 90 -2.35 15.56 13.75
C LEU A 90 -2.69 14.16 13.23
N GLY A 91 -3.51 14.08 12.18
CA GLY A 91 -4.09 12.83 11.67
C GLY A 91 -3.15 12.02 10.78
N SER A 92 -3.60 10.83 10.40
CA SER A 92 -2.95 10.03 9.37
C SER A 92 -2.87 10.82 8.06
N GLN A 93 -1.76 10.66 7.33
CA GLN A 93 -1.64 11.21 5.98
C GLN A 93 -2.85 10.78 5.14
N CYS A 94 -3.42 11.68 4.35
CA CYS A 94 -4.63 11.46 3.55
C CYS A 94 -5.97 11.32 4.29
N PHE A 95 -6.00 11.41 5.63
CA PHE A 95 -7.21 11.33 6.45
C PHE A 95 -7.49 12.67 7.18
N LYS A 96 -7.48 13.76 6.42
CA LYS A 96 -7.80 15.11 6.89
C LYS A 96 -8.96 15.70 6.09
N LEU A 97 -10.05 16.00 6.77
CA LEU A 97 -11.27 16.54 6.20
C LEU A 97 -11.63 17.88 6.82
N ASN A 98 -12.48 18.63 6.13
CA ASN A 98 -13.17 19.79 6.68
C ASN A 98 -14.66 19.49 6.76
N PHE A 99 -15.34 20.08 7.75
CA PHE A 99 -16.79 20.02 7.87
C PHE A 99 -17.42 21.10 6.96
N ASP A 100 -17.32 20.91 5.64
CA ASP A 100 -17.90 21.76 4.60
C ASP A 100 -19.10 21.08 3.90
N GLU A 101 -19.53 21.63 2.77
CA GLU A 101 -20.67 21.09 1.99
C GLU A 101 -20.41 19.69 1.40
N TYR A 102 -19.15 19.28 1.24
CA TYR A 102 -18.76 17.96 0.71
C TYR A 102 -18.45 16.95 1.82
N PHE A 103 -18.46 17.36 3.09
CA PHE A 103 -18.07 16.53 4.23
C PHE A 103 -18.68 15.13 4.21
N SER A 104 -19.98 15.00 3.93
CA SER A 104 -20.64 13.68 3.92
C SER A 104 -20.06 12.75 2.86
N TYR A 105 -19.75 13.27 1.67
CA TYR A 105 -19.13 12.51 0.58
C TYR A 105 -17.69 12.15 0.92
N ASP A 106 -16.91 13.11 1.40
CA ASP A 106 -15.49 12.90 1.73
C ASP A 106 -15.31 11.98 2.94
N PHE A 107 -16.20 12.08 3.93
CA PHE A 107 -16.20 11.19 5.08
C PHE A 107 -16.52 9.75 4.67
N LEU A 108 -17.52 9.54 3.80
CA LEU A 108 -17.82 8.22 3.27
C LEU A 108 -16.63 7.65 2.49
N ASN A 109 -16.03 8.45 1.60
CA ASN A 109 -14.84 8.05 0.86
C ASN A 109 -13.67 7.72 1.78
N ALA A 110 -13.45 8.48 2.84
CA ALA A 110 -12.41 8.18 3.82
C ALA A 110 -12.68 6.85 4.54
N MET A 111 -13.94 6.53 4.88
CA MET A 111 -14.28 5.22 5.46
C MET A 111 -14.13 4.08 4.44
N CYS A 112 -14.40 4.31 3.16
CA CYS A 112 -14.11 3.33 2.10
C CYS A 112 -12.61 3.09 1.96
N LYS A 113 -11.80 4.15 1.90
CA LYS A 113 -10.33 4.06 1.86
C LYS A 113 -9.78 3.34 3.08
N ALA A 114 -10.29 3.64 4.28
CA ALA A 114 -9.90 2.94 5.51
C ALA A 114 -10.13 1.42 5.46
N ASN A 115 -11.09 0.95 4.68
CA ASN A 115 -11.35 -0.47 4.49
C ASN A 115 -10.59 -1.08 3.29
N CYS A 116 -9.93 -0.26 2.47
CA CYS A 116 -9.13 -0.67 1.33
C CYS A 116 -7.66 -0.83 1.75
N TYR A 117 -7.24 -2.04 2.14
CA TYR A 117 -5.89 -2.26 2.66
C TYR A 117 -5.32 -3.63 2.31
N CYS A 118 -4.00 -3.77 2.49
CA CYS A 118 -3.28 -5.02 2.28
C CYS A 118 -2.84 -5.64 3.59
N LEU A 119 -2.94 -6.97 3.68
CA LEU A 119 -2.37 -7.72 4.78
C LEU A 119 -0.88 -7.93 4.57
N GLN A 120 -0.12 -7.68 5.63
CA GLN A 120 1.29 -8.02 5.68
C GLN A 120 1.50 -9.50 5.32
N PRO A 121 2.50 -9.83 4.50
CA PRO A 121 3.60 -8.97 4.06
C PRO A 121 3.34 -8.18 2.75
N TYR A 122 2.11 -8.16 2.23
CA TYR A 122 1.79 -7.40 1.03
C TYR A 122 1.77 -5.89 1.31
N VAL A 123 2.21 -5.12 0.32
CA VAL A 123 2.21 -3.66 0.31
C VAL A 123 1.16 -3.18 -0.70
N GLN A 124 0.33 -2.22 -0.30
CA GLN A 124 -0.70 -1.66 -1.18
C GLN A 124 -0.09 -0.69 -2.19
N TYR A 125 -0.47 -0.81 -3.45
CA TYR A 125 -0.13 0.18 -4.46
C TYR A 125 -0.85 1.49 -4.17
N LYS A 126 -0.09 2.57 -3.98
CA LYS A 126 -0.61 3.89 -3.61
C LYS A 126 0.28 5.01 -4.13
N ARG A 127 -0.30 6.21 -4.22
CA ARG A 127 0.38 7.47 -4.51
C ARG A 127 0.15 8.45 -3.37
N ASP A 128 1.08 8.46 -2.42
CA ASP A 128 0.99 9.22 -1.16
C ASP A 128 0.85 10.73 -1.36
N GLU A 129 1.45 11.29 -2.43
CA GLU A 129 1.34 12.71 -2.78
C GLU A 129 -0.07 13.13 -3.20
N THR A 130 -0.81 12.21 -3.82
CA THR A 130 -2.16 12.45 -4.36
C THR A 130 -3.26 11.80 -3.53
N CYS A 131 -2.89 11.07 -2.46
CA CYS A 131 -3.83 10.33 -1.62
C CYS A 131 -4.73 9.35 -2.39
N VAL A 132 -4.16 8.74 -3.43
CA VAL A 132 -4.81 7.70 -4.23
C VAL A 132 -4.26 6.35 -3.81
N GLU A 133 -5.14 5.45 -3.40
CA GLU A 133 -4.85 4.06 -3.08
C GLU A 133 -5.54 3.19 -4.12
N TYR A 134 -4.83 2.18 -4.61
CA TYR A 134 -5.38 1.22 -5.57
C TYR A 134 -5.79 -0.05 -4.85
N GLY A 135 -6.76 -0.76 -5.44
CA GLY A 135 -7.28 -2.02 -4.92
C GLY A 135 -6.33 -3.21 -5.12
N GLU A 136 -5.02 -2.97 -5.03
CA GLU A 136 -3.96 -3.87 -5.45
C GLU A 136 -2.90 -4.00 -4.36
N CYS A 137 -2.60 -5.25 -4.01
CA CYS A 137 -1.60 -5.64 -3.04
C CYS A 137 -0.46 -6.34 -3.73
N LEU A 138 0.77 -5.88 -3.51
CA LEU A 138 1.99 -6.42 -4.11
C LEU A 138 2.89 -7.05 -3.05
N TYR A 139 3.55 -8.15 -3.41
CA TYR A 139 4.52 -8.81 -2.56
C TYR A 139 5.76 -9.21 -3.36
N VAL A 140 6.92 -8.73 -2.92
CA VAL A 140 8.22 -9.00 -3.56
C VAL A 140 8.76 -10.32 -3.03
N HIS A 141 8.90 -11.30 -3.91
CA HIS A 141 9.61 -12.54 -3.60
C HIS A 141 11.11 -12.34 -3.81
N GLN A 142 11.89 -12.65 -2.77
CA GLN A 142 13.36 -12.53 -2.80
C GLN A 142 14.04 -13.71 -3.50
N GLY A 143 13.36 -14.85 -3.65
CA GLY A 143 13.88 -15.99 -4.40
C GLY A 143 13.76 -15.75 -5.91
N SER A 144 14.75 -16.19 -6.67
CA SER A 144 14.66 -16.24 -8.13
C SER A 144 14.11 -17.59 -8.56
N MET A 145 13.13 -17.58 -9.45
CA MET A 145 12.49 -18.76 -10.00
C MET A 145 12.32 -18.55 -11.51
N SER A 146 12.01 -19.63 -12.22
CA SER A 146 11.55 -19.52 -13.60
C SER A 146 10.20 -18.84 -13.69
N HIS A 147 9.80 -18.43 -14.89
CA HIS A 147 8.55 -17.67 -15.06
C HIS A 147 7.33 -18.51 -14.68
N ASP A 148 7.27 -19.76 -15.15
CA ASP A 148 6.14 -20.67 -14.88
C ASP A 148 6.02 -20.97 -13.38
N VAL A 149 7.13 -21.27 -12.69
CA VAL A 149 7.13 -21.50 -11.24
C VAL A 149 6.75 -20.23 -10.46
N ALA A 150 7.19 -19.05 -10.91
CA ALA A 150 6.81 -17.78 -10.29
C ALA A 150 5.30 -17.50 -10.46
N LYS A 151 4.73 -17.79 -11.63
CA LYS A 151 3.31 -17.69 -11.93
C LYS A 151 2.49 -18.61 -11.02
N ASP A 152 2.86 -19.88 -10.94
CA ASP A 152 2.21 -20.87 -10.07
C ASP A 152 2.32 -20.49 -8.59
N THR A 153 3.47 -19.97 -8.16
CA THR A 153 3.66 -19.48 -6.79
C THR A 153 2.68 -18.36 -6.47
N CYS A 154 2.48 -17.39 -7.37
CA CYS A 154 1.50 -16.34 -7.14
C CYS A 154 0.05 -16.88 -7.11
N LEU A 155 -0.27 -17.85 -7.97
CA LEU A 155 -1.59 -18.49 -8.03
C LEU A 155 -1.92 -19.27 -6.75
N ASP A 156 -0.94 -19.96 -6.15
CA ASP A 156 -1.08 -20.66 -4.86
C ASP A 156 -1.53 -19.73 -3.72
N TYR A 157 -1.22 -18.43 -3.84
CA TYR A 157 -1.65 -17.39 -2.90
C TYR A 157 -2.81 -16.52 -3.41
N GLN A 158 -3.59 -17.05 -4.37
CA GLN A 158 -4.76 -16.40 -4.99
C GLN A 158 -4.41 -15.05 -5.64
N GLY A 159 -3.20 -14.95 -6.18
CA GLY A 159 -2.69 -13.80 -6.89
C GLY A 159 -2.27 -14.14 -8.31
N THR A 160 -1.58 -13.19 -8.92
CA THR A 160 -0.97 -13.31 -10.25
C THR A 160 0.43 -12.71 -10.21
N LEU A 161 1.24 -12.93 -11.23
CA LEU A 161 2.41 -12.09 -11.44
C LEU A 161 1.97 -10.63 -11.64
N VAL A 162 2.86 -9.69 -11.32
CA VAL A 162 2.55 -8.28 -11.41
C VAL A 162 2.30 -7.83 -12.85
N ASP A 163 1.23 -7.05 -13.05
CA ASP A 163 1.01 -6.29 -14.28
C ASP A 163 1.51 -4.85 -14.15
N VAL A 164 1.75 -4.19 -15.29
CA VAL A 164 2.27 -2.82 -15.30
C VAL A 164 1.53 -2.00 -16.35
N PHE A 165 0.49 -1.28 -15.90
CA PHE A 165 -0.34 -0.42 -16.76
C PHE A 165 0.04 1.07 -16.73
N SER A 166 1.05 1.46 -15.94
CA SER A 166 1.49 2.85 -15.86
C SER A 166 2.94 2.97 -15.39
N ALA A 167 3.59 4.09 -15.74
CA ALA A 167 4.91 4.44 -15.24
C ALA A 167 4.92 4.59 -13.70
N ASP A 168 3.83 5.09 -13.13
CA ASP A 168 3.69 5.22 -11.67
C ASP A 168 3.71 3.85 -10.98
N LYS A 169 3.04 2.83 -11.56
CA LYS A 169 3.03 1.47 -10.99
C LYS A 169 4.41 0.83 -11.10
N GLU A 170 5.09 1.02 -12.22
CA GLU A 170 6.46 0.54 -12.41
C GLU A 170 7.46 1.17 -11.41
N ALA A 171 7.36 2.49 -11.22
CA ALA A 171 8.17 3.20 -10.24
C ALA A 171 7.90 2.67 -8.81
N PHE A 172 6.64 2.46 -8.47
CA PHE A 172 6.25 1.86 -7.18
C PHE A 172 6.81 0.44 -6.99
N ILE A 173 6.74 -0.41 -8.02
CA ILE A 173 7.34 -1.75 -8.00
C ILE A 173 8.84 -1.67 -7.72
N THR A 174 9.54 -0.75 -8.41
CA THR A 174 10.98 -0.52 -8.21
C THR A 174 11.29 -0.06 -6.78
N GLU A 175 10.45 0.83 -6.22
CA GLU A 175 10.58 1.30 -4.84
C GLU A 175 10.46 0.16 -3.83
N ILE A 176 9.42 -0.68 -3.93
CA ILE A 176 9.21 -1.79 -2.99
C ILE A 176 10.25 -2.93 -3.15
N GLN A 177 10.90 -3.05 -4.31
CA GLN A 177 11.99 -4.01 -4.54
C GLN A 177 13.32 -3.56 -3.94
N THR A 178 13.55 -2.25 -3.82
CA THR A 178 14.84 -1.67 -3.40
C THR A 178 15.30 -2.16 -2.02
N PRO A 179 14.45 -2.19 -0.96
CA PRO A 179 14.84 -2.72 0.36
C PRO A 179 15.25 -4.19 0.35
N HIS A 180 14.81 -4.96 -0.66
CA HIS A 180 15.11 -6.38 -0.80
C HIS A 180 16.34 -6.66 -1.66
N LEU A 181 17.05 -5.62 -2.13
CA LEU A 181 18.18 -5.74 -3.06
C LEU A 181 17.83 -6.51 -4.34
N VAL A 182 16.55 -6.50 -4.72
CA VAL A 182 16.03 -7.14 -5.93
C VAL A 182 16.18 -6.13 -7.08
N SER A 183 16.89 -6.54 -8.13
CA SER A 183 17.02 -5.76 -9.37
C SER A 183 16.40 -6.53 -10.53
N GLY A 184 15.21 -6.12 -10.95
CA GLY A 184 14.49 -6.76 -12.04
C GLY A 184 13.62 -7.91 -11.58
N SER A 185 12.55 -8.17 -12.34
CA SER A 185 11.58 -9.21 -12.01
C SER A 185 10.76 -9.66 -13.19
N TRP A 186 10.24 -10.88 -13.10
CA TRP A 186 9.19 -11.35 -13.99
C TRP A 186 7.95 -10.46 -13.93
N LEU A 187 7.33 -10.28 -15.10
CA LEU A 187 6.04 -9.64 -15.28
C LEU A 187 5.00 -10.69 -15.69
N ALA A 188 3.72 -10.41 -15.46
CA ALA A 188 2.62 -11.23 -15.98
C ALA A 188 2.48 -11.18 -17.50
N LEU A 189 3.25 -10.34 -18.19
CA LEU A 189 3.19 -10.18 -19.63
C LEU A 189 3.85 -11.39 -20.31
N GLU A 190 3.07 -12.10 -21.12
CA GLU A 190 3.53 -13.26 -21.89
C GLU A 190 2.95 -13.24 -23.31
N ALA A 191 3.69 -13.73 -24.29
CA ALA A 191 3.24 -13.83 -25.68
C ALA A 191 2.56 -15.17 -25.94
N THR A 192 1.28 -15.11 -26.30
CA THR A 192 0.50 -16.27 -26.76
C THR A 192 0.10 -16.01 -28.22
N ASN A 193 0.40 -16.97 -29.11
CA ASN A 193 0.10 -16.87 -30.54
C ASN A 193 0.62 -15.56 -31.20
N GLY A 194 1.80 -15.09 -30.77
CA GLY A 194 2.43 -13.89 -31.32
C GLY A 194 1.84 -12.56 -30.84
N VAL A 195 1.03 -12.58 -29.76
CA VAL A 195 0.48 -11.37 -29.13
C VAL A 195 0.78 -11.40 -27.64
N TYR A 196 1.30 -10.30 -27.10
CA TYR A 196 1.54 -10.16 -25.66
C TYR A 196 0.24 -9.92 -24.89
N GLN A 197 0.12 -10.53 -23.72
CA GLN A 197 -1.09 -10.52 -22.91
C GLN A 197 -0.75 -10.32 -21.43
N TRP A 198 -1.51 -9.47 -20.74
CA TRP A 198 -1.53 -9.38 -19.30
C TRP A 198 -2.57 -10.36 -18.76
N ASN A 199 -2.13 -11.44 -18.10
CA ASN A 199 -3.06 -12.39 -17.46
C ASN A 199 -4.18 -12.91 -18.40
N GLY A 200 -3.88 -13.06 -19.71
CA GLY A 200 -4.83 -13.50 -20.74
C GLY A 200 -5.54 -12.39 -21.52
N GLU A 201 -5.36 -11.12 -21.15
CA GLU A 201 -5.89 -9.97 -21.88
C GLU A 201 -4.83 -9.39 -22.83
N ASN A 202 -5.12 -9.36 -24.14
CA ASN A 202 -4.20 -8.83 -25.14
C ASN A 202 -3.87 -7.35 -24.88
N ILE A 203 -2.59 -6.99 -24.97
CA ILE A 203 -2.20 -5.59 -24.97
C ILE A 203 -2.63 -4.90 -26.27
N THR A 204 -2.99 -3.64 -26.16
CA THR A 204 -3.34 -2.77 -27.28
C THR A 204 -2.22 -1.74 -27.54
N PRO A 205 -2.17 -1.13 -28.74
CA PRO A 205 -1.17 -0.08 -29.04
C PRO A 205 -1.24 1.16 -28.14
N ASN A 206 -2.36 1.36 -27.43
CA ASN A 206 -2.54 2.50 -26.53
C ASN A 206 -2.15 2.18 -25.08
N ASP A 207 -1.83 0.92 -24.78
CA ASP A 207 -1.46 0.51 -23.44
C ASP A 207 -0.04 0.98 -23.10
N TYR A 208 0.20 1.20 -21.80
CA TYR A 208 1.55 1.51 -21.33
C TYR A 208 2.49 0.36 -21.63
N THR A 209 3.64 0.68 -22.21
CA THR A 209 4.76 -0.25 -22.34
C THR A 209 6.06 0.45 -22.02
N ASN A 210 7.02 -0.30 -21.47
CA ASN A 210 8.38 0.20 -21.24
C ASN A 210 9.43 -0.74 -21.85
N TRP A 211 9.19 -1.18 -23.08
CA TRP A 211 10.13 -2.05 -23.81
C TRP A 211 11.53 -1.43 -23.91
N ALA A 212 12.55 -2.24 -23.62
CA ALA A 212 13.93 -1.83 -23.84
C ALA A 212 14.21 -1.58 -25.33
N PRO A 213 15.27 -0.85 -25.70
CA PRO A 213 15.65 -0.69 -27.10
C PRO A 213 15.78 -2.03 -27.82
N SER A 214 15.14 -2.16 -28.98
CA SER A 214 15.06 -3.41 -29.79
C SER A 214 14.21 -4.53 -29.19
N GLN A 215 13.32 -4.23 -28.23
CA GLN A 215 12.30 -5.13 -27.71
C GLN A 215 10.89 -4.71 -28.18
N PRO A 216 9.90 -5.61 -28.15
CA PRO A 216 10.00 -7.03 -27.80
C PRO A 216 10.73 -7.87 -28.86
N GLN A 217 11.44 -8.90 -28.42
CA GLN A 217 12.14 -9.83 -29.29
C GLN A 217 11.72 -11.27 -28.99
N MET A 218 10.65 -11.73 -29.64
CA MET A 218 10.07 -13.07 -29.40
C MET A 218 11.03 -14.22 -29.70
N THR A 219 12.08 -14.01 -30.50
CA THR A 219 13.14 -15.02 -30.70
C THR A 219 13.91 -15.34 -29.42
N ASN A 220 13.90 -14.44 -28.44
CA ASN A 220 14.53 -14.63 -27.13
C ASN A 220 13.60 -15.32 -26.13
N GLY A 221 12.32 -15.50 -26.49
CA GLY A 221 11.30 -16.14 -25.68
C GLY A 221 10.01 -15.31 -25.56
N ASN A 222 8.99 -15.95 -25.00
CA ASN A 222 7.64 -15.39 -24.92
C ASN A 222 7.33 -14.72 -23.58
N CYS A 223 8.19 -14.87 -22.57
CA CYS A 223 7.99 -14.28 -21.26
C CYS A 223 8.71 -12.94 -21.14
N VAL A 224 8.28 -12.09 -20.21
CA VAL A 224 8.81 -10.73 -20.08
C VAL A 224 9.34 -10.50 -18.68
N ALA A 225 10.56 -9.96 -18.61
CA ALA A 225 11.15 -9.46 -17.38
C ALA A 225 11.37 -7.95 -17.47
N PHE A 226 11.18 -7.27 -16.35
CA PHE A 226 11.64 -5.92 -16.13
C PHE A 226 13.13 -5.93 -15.76
N GLU A 227 13.94 -5.11 -16.41
CA GLU A 227 15.33 -4.82 -16.03
C GLU A 227 15.50 -3.33 -15.67
N PRO A 228 16.00 -3.00 -14.46
CA PRO A 228 16.19 -1.62 -14.05
C PRO A 228 17.07 -0.84 -15.02
N LYS A 229 16.65 0.38 -15.36
CA LYS A 229 17.32 1.30 -16.32
C LYS A 229 17.34 0.85 -17.78
N ARG A 230 16.92 -0.38 -18.10
CA ARG A 230 16.85 -0.88 -19.48
C ARG A 230 15.42 -0.93 -20.02
N GLY A 231 14.45 -1.27 -19.17
CA GLY A 231 13.06 -1.51 -19.58
C GLY A 231 12.74 -3.00 -19.64
N TRP A 232 11.69 -3.35 -20.36
CA TRP A 232 11.19 -4.72 -20.49
C TRP A 232 11.94 -5.48 -21.56
N ILE A 233 12.28 -6.73 -21.28
CA ILE A 233 12.95 -7.63 -22.22
C ILE A 233 12.18 -8.95 -22.34
N SER A 234 12.15 -9.48 -23.56
CA SER A 234 11.69 -10.84 -23.84
C SER A 234 12.75 -11.85 -23.39
N LYS A 235 12.34 -12.86 -22.62
CA LYS A 235 13.18 -13.97 -22.15
C LYS A 235 12.46 -15.30 -22.32
N SER A 236 13.23 -16.38 -22.30
CA SER A 236 12.68 -17.73 -22.27
C SER A 236 11.85 -17.92 -20.99
N CYS A 237 10.71 -18.57 -21.12
CA CYS A 237 9.89 -18.98 -19.98
C CYS A 237 10.48 -20.20 -19.24
N ASP A 238 11.34 -20.96 -19.94
CA ASP A 238 11.80 -22.30 -19.55
C ASP A 238 12.57 -22.34 -18.23
N ASP A 239 12.31 -23.39 -17.47
CA ASP A 239 12.65 -23.58 -16.06
C ASP A 239 14.14 -23.84 -15.80
N LEU A 240 14.88 -24.29 -16.81
CA LEU A 240 16.22 -24.86 -16.60
C LEU A 240 17.36 -23.84 -16.57
N PHE A 241 17.18 -22.67 -17.21
CA PHE A 241 18.30 -21.73 -17.43
C PHE A 241 17.97 -20.26 -17.17
N GLU A 242 16.69 -19.87 -17.17
CA GLU A 242 16.29 -18.49 -16.93
C GLU A 242 15.52 -18.38 -15.62
N THR A 243 16.09 -17.63 -14.68
CA THR A 243 15.40 -17.30 -13.43
C THR A 243 15.43 -15.81 -13.19
N SER A 244 14.41 -15.30 -12.51
CA SER A 244 14.33 -13.92 -12.07
C SER A 244 13.56 -13.85 -10.76
N HIS A 245 13.76 -12.77 -10.02
CA HIS A 245 12.86 -12.42 -8.94
C HIS A 245 11.47 -12.14 -9.50
N PHE A 246 10.47 -12.07 -8.65
CA PHE A 246 9.11 -11.82 -9.09
C PHE A 246 8.32 -11.07 -8.04
N VAL A 247 7.28 -10.39 -8.50
CA VAL A 247 6.34 -9.69 -7.64
C VAL A 247 4.98 -10.30 -7.89
N CYS A 248 4.36 -10.81 -6.83
CA CYS A 248 2.97 -11.26 -6.90
C CYS A 248 2.06 -10.07 -6.62
N GLN A 249 0.91 -10.03 -7.30
CA GLN A 249 -0.15 -9.08 -7.03
C GLN A 249 -1.48 -9.79 -6.76
N LYS A 250 -2.34 -9.19 -5.94
CA LYS A 250 -3.73 -9.61 -5.73
C LYS A 250 -4.61 -8.44 -5.31
N LYS A 251 -5.93 -8.67 -5.27
CA LYS A 251 -6.88 -7.65 -4.82
C LYS A 251 -6.68 -7.31 -3.34
N SER A 252 -6.87 -6.04 -3.00
CA SER A 252 -6.89 -5.58 -1.62
C SER A 252 -8.09 -6.11 -0.84
N CYS A 253 -7.99 -6.08 0.49
CA CYS A 253 -9.16 -6.17 1.33
C CYS A 253 -10.04 -4.95 1.04
N ASP A 254 -11.34 -5.14 0.92
CA ASP A 254 -12.32 -4.05 0.83
C ASP A 254 -13.69 -4.52 1.34
N THR A 255 -14.72 -3.67 1.22
CA THR A 255 -16.09 -3.97 1.66
C THR A 255 -16.78 -5.11 0.88
N LEU A 256 -16.25 -5.47 -0.28
CA LEU A 256 -16.70 -6.53 -1.18
C LEU A 256 -15.73 -7.73 -1.21
N HIS A 257 -14.46 -7.53 -0.86
CA HIS A 257 -13.41 -8.53 -0.84
C HIS A 257 -12.81 -8.64 0.58
N TYR A 258 -13.46 -9.41 1.45
CA TYR A 258 -12.94 -9.64 2.80
C TYR A 258 -11.70 -10.54 2.75
N CYS A 259 -10.59 -10.08 3.32
CA CYS A 259 -9.40 -10.91 3.45
C CYS A 259 -9.60 -12.03 4.48
N ASP A 260 -9.27 -13.27 4.11
CA ASP A 260 -9.24 -14.40 5.03
C ASP A 260 -7.92 -14.43 5.80
N PHE A 261 -8.00 -14.21 7.11
CA PHE A 261 -6.85 -14.14 8.00
C PHE A 261 -6.36 -15.52 8.47
N LYS A 262 -7.16 -16.59 8.28
CA LYS A 262 -6.74 -17.95 8.67
C LYS A 262 -5.69 -18.52 7.72
N THR A 263 -5.75 -18.13 6.44
CA THR A 263 -4.79 -18.56 5.41
C THR A 263 -3.39 -17.99 5.71
N PHE A 264 -3.29 -16.73 6.15
CA PHE A 264 -2.01 -16.08 6.48
C PHE A 264 -1.25 -16.72 7.65
N ALA A 265 -1.96 -17.23 8.66
CA ALA A 265 -1.32 -17.95 9.78
C ALA A 265 -0.69 -19.28 9.33
N ALA A 266 -1.30 -19.96 8.36
CA ALA A 266 -0.75 -21.18 7.78
C ALA A 266 0.51 -20.92 6.93
N VAL A 267 0.61 -19.77 6.25
CA VAL A 267 1.80 -19.36 5.47
C VAL A 267 2.99 -19.06 6.38
N LYS A 268 2.76 -18.38 7.50
CA LYS A 268 3.81 -18.07 8.48
C LYS A 268 4.40 -19.35 9.12
N ALA A 269 3.64 -20.43 9.17
CA ALA A 269 4.11 -21.74 9.64
C ALA A 269 4.91 -22.49 8.56
N LYS A 270 4.58 -22.33 7.27
CA LYS A 270 5.30 -22.97 6.16
C LYS A 270 6.65 -22.31 5.82
N ASN A 271 6.78 -20.99 6.00
CA ASN A 271 8.03 -20.27 5.68
C ASN A 271 9.06 -20.29 6.83
N ASN A 272 8.70 -20.86 7.99
CA ASN A 272 9.58 -21.03 9.15
C ASN A 272 9.95 -22.50 9.42
N ALA A 273 9.64 -23.40 8.47
CA ALA A 273 9.99 -24.82 8.49
C ALA A 273 10.92 -25.12 7.31
#